data_AF-A0A8J6YMT3-F1
#
_entry.id   AF-A0A8J6YMT3-F1
#
_cell.length_a   1.000
_cell.length_b   1.000
_cell.length_c   1.000
_cell.angle_alpha   90.00
_cell.angle_beta   90.00
_cell.angle_gamma   90.00
#
_symmetry.space_group_name_H-M   'P 1'
#
loop_
_entity.id
_entity.type
_entity.pdbx_description
1 polymer ?
#
loop_
_entity_poly.entity_id
_entity_poly.type
_entity_poly.pdbx_seq_one_letter_code
_entity_poly.pdbx_strand_id
1 'polypeptide(L)' 'MRSHSNLPVCVGFGLSKREQVEELSPYCDGVIVGSALIRHLHEGKGIKEFCEAFLPSGRVSSR' A
#
# COMPACT_ATOMS: atom_id res chain seq x y z
N MET A 1 1.90 20.05 7.00
CA MET A 1 0.73 19.48 6.28
C MET A 1 -0.42 19.16 7.25
N ARG A 2 -0.21 18.35 8.29
CA ARG A 2 -1.20 18.13 9.37
C ARG A 2 -1.59 19.43 10.14
N SER A 3 -0.74 20.45 10.10
CA SER A 3 -1.01 21.80 10.64
C SER A 3 -2.01 22.64 9.83
N HIS A 4 -2.34 22.23 8.59
CA HIS A 4 -3.20 23.00 7.68
C HIS A 4 -4.48 22.26 7.28
N SER A 5 -4.60 20.96 7.59
CA SER A 5 -5.78 20.16 7.25
C SER A 5 -5.84 18.90 8.11
N ASN A 6 -7.07 18.53 8.51
CA ASN A 6 -7.39 17.28 9.20
C ASN A 6 -7.79 16.14 8.24
N LEU A 7 -7.65 16.32 6.92
CA LEU A 7 -7.95 15.24 5.98
C LEU A 7 -6.93 14.10 6.10
N PRO A 8 -7.38 12.83 5.94
CA PRO A 8 -6.48 11.68 5.85
C PRO A 8 -5.49 11.86 4.69
N VAL A 9 -4.26 11.41 4.92
CA VAL A 9 -3.12 11.57 4.02
C VAL A 9 -2.66 10.22 3.53
N CYS A 10 -2.69 10.02 2.22
CA CYS A 10 -2.16 8.82 1.57
C CYS A 10 -0.83 9.12 0.84
N VAL A 11 0.09 8.15 0.82
CA VAL A 11 1.39 8.28 0.16
C VAL A 11 1.53 7.27 -0.98
N GLY A 12 2.04 7.70 -2.14
CA GLY A 12 2.28 6.85 -3.30
C GLY A 12 3.45 7.33 -4.15
N PHE A 13 4.67 6.89 -3.82
CA PHE A 13 5.90 7.24 -4.55
C PHE A 13 6.49 6.07 -5.36
N GLY A 14 5.66 5.11 -5.77
CA GLY A 14 6.14 3.92 -6.49
C GLY A 14 6.80 2.89 -5.57
N LEU A 15 6.17 2.63 -4.43
CA LEU A 15 6.63 1.62 -3.49
C LEU A 15 6.59 0.23 -4.13
N SER A 16 7.65 -0.54 -3.94
CA SER A 16 7.83 -1.85 -4.58
C SER A 16 8.05 -2.98 -3.59
N LYS A 17 8.25 -2.64 -2.31
CA LYS A 17 8.45 -3.61 -1.24
C LYS A 17 7.60 -3.27 -0.02
N ARG A 18 7.30 -4.29 0.78
CA ARG A 18 6.47 -4.21 1.98
C ARG A 18 7.14 -3.39 3.09
N GLU A 19 8.44 -3.48 3.23
CA GLU A 19 9.22 -2.78 4.26
C GLU A 19 9.07 -1.27 4.11
N GLN A 20 8.99 -0.77 2.86
CA GLN A 20 8.76 0.65 2.60
C GLN A 20 7.36 1.09 3.07
N VAL A 21 6.37 0.20 3.04
CA VAL A 21 5.01 0.47 3.54
C VAL A 21 5.04 0.54 5.08
N GLU A 22 5.76 -0.37 5.72
CA GLU A 22 5.91 -0.42 7.18
C GLU A 22 6.65 0.81 7.71
N GLU A 23 7.73 1.25 7.04
CA GLU A 23 8.47 2.47 7.35
C GLU A 23 7.60 3.74 7.22
N LEU A 24 6.66 3.76 6.28
CA LEU A 24 5.77 4.90 6.04
C LEU A 24 4.51 4.92 6.91
N SER A 25 4.12 3.76 7.48
CA SER A 25 2.90 3.62 8.29
C SER A 25 2.79 4.60 9.47
N PRO A 26 3.87 5.05 10.14
CA PRO A 26 3.77 6.06 11.20
C PRO A 26 3.48 7.47 10.70
N TYR A 27 3.70 7.74 9.41
CA TYR A 27 3.70 9.10 8.85
C TYR A 27 2.45 9.40 8.00
N CYS A 28 1.73 8.38 7.55
CA CYS A 28 0.56 8.51 6.68
C CYS A 28 -0.60 7.65 7.16
N ASP A 29 -1.82 8.04 6.76
CA ASP A 29 -3.04 7.32 7.09
C ASP A 29 -3.32 6.19 6.08
N GLY A 30 -2.65 6.21 4.92
CA GLY A 30 -2.73 5.17 3.91
C GLY A 30 -1.56 5.16 2.92
N VAL A 31 -1.41 4.03 2.23
CA VAL A 31 -0.35 3.83 1.23
C VAL A 31 -0.96 3.33 -0.08
N ILE A 32 -0.52 3.91 -1.20
CA ILE A 32 -1.00 3.58 -2.54
C ILE A 32 0.11 2.85 -3.31
N VAL A 33 -0.20 1.63 -3.77
CA VAL A 33 0.74 0.79 -4.52
C VAL A 33 0.16 0.44 -5.89
N GLY A 34 0.54 1.23 -6.91
CA GLY A 34 0.07 1.03 -8.29
C GLY A 34 1.06 0.24 -9.15
N SER A 35 2.27 0.77 -9.36
CA SER A 35 3.23 0.20 -10.30
C SER A 35 3.66 -1.23 -9.96
N ALA A 36 3.79 -1.56 -8.67
CA ALA A 36 4.12 -2.91 -8.24
C ALA A 36 2.99 -3.90 -8.50
N LEU A 37 1.73 -3.48 -8.33
CA LEU A 37 0.55 -4.29 -8.67
C LEU A 37 0.50 -4.58 -10.17
N ILE A 38 0.65 -3.54 -11.00
CA ILE A 38 0.64 -3.71 -12.47
C ILE A 38 1.74 -4.67 -12.91
N ARG A 39 2.96 -4.51 -12.36
CA ARG A 39 4.06 -5.43 -12.65
C ARG A 39 3.74 -6.86 -12.22
N HIS A 40 3.16 -7.06 -11.04
CA HIS A 40 2.77 -8.38 -10.54
C HIS A 40 1.75 -9.06 -11.47
N LEU A 41 0.76 -8.31 -11.95
CA LEU A 41 -0.23 -8.80 -12.90
C LEU A 41 0.38 -9.12 -14.26
N HIS A 42 1.32 -8.31 -14.75
CA HIS A 42 2.06 -8.60 -15.99
C HIS A 42 2.95 -9.85 -15.89
N GLU A 43 3.40 -10.21 -14.68
CA GLU A 43 4.11 -11.47 -14.42
C GLU A 43 3.15 -12.68 -14.36
N GLY A 44 1.86 -12.49 -14.63
CA GLY A 44 0.84 -13.55 -14.65
C GLY A 44 0.35 -13.98 -13.26
N LYS A 45 0.68 -13.22 -12.22
CA LYS A 45 0.31 -13.51 -10.83
C LYS A 45 -1.03 -12.87 -10.46
N GLY A 46 -1.68 -13.42 -9.44
CA GLY A 46 -3.03 -13.01 -9.04
C GLY A 46 -3.06 -11.80 -8.10
N ILE A 47 -4.18 -11.06 -8.11
CA ILE A 47 -4.42 -9.96 -7.15
C ILE A 47 -4.38 -10.48 -5.71
N LYS A 48 -4.92 -11.68 -5.45
CA LYS A 48 -4.94 -12.28 -4.12
C LYS A 48 -3.52 -12.48 -3.57
N GLU A 49 -2.62 -13.00 -4.40
CA GLU A 49 -1.21 -13.22 -4.06
C GLU A 49 -0.50 -11.89 -3.78
N PHE A 50 -0.80 -10.85 -4.58
CA PHE A 50 -0.29 -9.51 -4.33
C PHE A 50 -0.76 -8.95 -2.98
N CYS A 51 -2.05 -9.07 -2.68
CA CYS A 51 -2.62 -8.64 -1.42
C CYS A 51 -1.97 -9.37 -0.23
N GLU A 52 -1.75 -10.68 -0.31
CA GLU A 52 -1.07 -11.43 0.75
C GLU A 52 0.39 -10.99 0.92
N ALA A 53 1.09 -10.69 -0.18
CA ALA A 53 2.47 -10.22 -0.18
C ALA A 53 2.63 -8.79 0.38
N PHE A 54 1.63 -7.91 0.23
CA PHE A 54 1.70 -6.50 0.67
C PHE A 54 0.89 -6.18 1.93
N LEU A 55 -0.12 -6.95 2.30
CA LEU A 55 -0.97 -6.66 3.45
C LEU A 55 -0.45 -7.37 4.71
N PRO A 56 -0.30 -6.66 5.85
CA PRO A 56 -0.10 -7.27 7.15
C PRO A 56 -1.23 -8.26 7.46
N SER A 57 -0.87 -9.41 8.03
CA SER A 57 -1.79 -10.43 8.53
C SER A 57 -2.85 -9.75 9.40
N GLY A 58 -4.09 -9.63 8.89
CA GLY A 58 -5.22 -9.05 9.64
C GLY A 58 -5.86 -7.77 9.09
N ARG A 59 -5.43 -7.22 7.94
CA ARG A 59 -6.13 -6.07 7.31
C ARG A 59 -6.58 -6.34 5.87
N VAL A 60 -7.42 -7.36 5.69
CA VAL A 60 -8.32 -7.41 4.53
C VAL A 60 -9.69 -6.97 5.04
N SER A 61 -10.02 -5.70 4.86
CA SER A 61 -11.40 -5.26 5.06
C SER A 61 -12.19 -5.75 3.84
N SER A 62 -12.75 -6.96 3.97
CA SER A 62 -13.82 -7.41 3.09
C SER A 62 -15.08 -6.60 3.44
N ARG A 63 -15.27 -5.47 2.78
CA ARG A 63 -16.59 -4.89 2.57
C ARG A 63 -16.85 -4.81 1.08
#